data_AF-A0A968HDD7-F1
#
_entry.id   AF-A0A968HDD7-F1
#
_cell.length_a   1.000
_cell.length_b   1.000
_cell.length_c   1.000
_cell.angle_alpha   90.00
_cell.angle_beta   90.00
_cell.angle_gamma   90.00
#
_symmetry.space_group_name_H-M   'P 1'
#
loop_
_entity.id
_entity.type
_entity.pdbx_description
1 polymer ?
#
loop_
_entity_poly.entity_id
_entity_poly.type
_entity_poly.pdbx_seq_one_letter_code
_entity_poly.pdbx_strand_id
1 'polypeptide(L)'
;MQAAIRAYRIALTYRTPEVHPTGCAATQNNLGTAYWHLAECHKGDTATRQEALQAAIAAYVAATDICQQLPAYTTLSFDRWSTHNNLGLAYYALAQEVLPAAVESGQGDKCDRLYLALHHHLKAWQGWQQQPELQQTAVHFILETMRTLYDTCGINGQNRALSQIPPELLPEILSKL
;
A
#
# COMPACT_ATOMS: atom_id res chain seq x y z
N MET A 1 -4.70 -0.36 19.76
CA MET A 1 -4.49 -1.25 18.59
C MET A 1 -4.27 -2.72 18.94
N GLN A 2 -3.48 -3.08 19.96
CA GLN A 2 -3.14 -4.48 20.25
C GLN A 2 -4.35 -5.42 20.44
N ALA A 3 -5.41 -4.95 21.12
CA ALA A 3 -6.64 -5.73 21.27
C ALA A 3 -7.35 -6.02 19.93
N ALA A 4 -7.39 -5.03 19.02
CA ALA A 4 -7.96 -5.19 17.69
C ALA A 4 -7.14 -6.17 16.83
N ILE A 5 -5.81 -6.04 16.84
CA ILE A 5 -4.89 -6.97 16.16
C ILE A 5 -5.15 -8.41 16.63
N ARG A 6 -5.23 -8.62 17.94
CA ARG A 6 -5.53 -9.94 18.51
C ARG A 6 -6.91 -10.46 18.06
N ALA A 7 -7.94 -9.63 18.12
CA ALA A 7 -9.30 -10.01 17.72
C ALA A 7 -9.36 -10.40 16.22
N TYR A 8 -8.71 -9.63 15.35
CA TYR A 8 -8.66 -9.97 13.92
C TYR A 8 -7.86 -11.25 13.65
N ARG A 9 -6.72 -11.46 14.33
CA ARG A 9 -5.96 -12.72 14.23
C ARG A 9 -6.78 -13.94 14.66
N ILE A 10 -7.59 -13.81 15.72
CA ILE A 10 -8.53 -14.86 16.14
C ILE A 10 -9.62 -15.04 15.09
N ALA A 11 -10.21 -13.96 14.56
CA ALA A 11 -11.25 -14.07 13.53
C ALA A 11 -10.74 -14.79 12.26
N LEU A 12 -9.46 -14.60 11.90
CA LEU A 12 -8.81 -15.26 10.76
C LEU A 12 -8.58 -16.76 10.97
N THR A 13 -8.68 -17.29 12.18
CA THR A 13 -8.68 -18.76 12.39
C THR A 13 -10.00 -19.40 11.98
N TYR A 14 -11.07 -18.62 11.83
CA TYR A 14 -12.40 -19.09 11.41
C TYR A 14 -12.78 -18.57 10.01
N ARG A 15 -12.35 -17.35 9.67
CA ARG A 15 -12.56 -16.72 8.36
C ARG A 15 -11.33 -16.95 7.50
N THR A 16 -11.31 -18.05 6.77
CA THR A 16 -10.25 -18.38 5.81
C THR A 16 -10.70 -18.08 4.37
N PRO A 17 -9.79 -18.03 3.39
CA PRO A 17 -10.14 -17.88 1.98
C PRO A 17 -11.13 -18.95 1.48
N GLU A 18 -11.07 -20.17 2.03
CA GLU A 18 -11.89 -21.31 1.61
C GLU A 18 -13.27 -21.28 2.28
N VAL A 19 -13.35 -20.86 3.55
CA VAL A 19 -14.58 -20.92 4.35
C VAL A 19 -15.44 -19.67 4.16
N HIS A 20 -14.82 -18.49 4.15
CA HIS A 20 -15.53 -17.22 4.05
C HIS A 20 -14.63 -16.16 3.40
N PRO A 21 -14.40 -16.22 2.07
CA PRO A 21 -13.39 -15.41 1.41
C PRO A 21 -13.62 -13.90 1.55
N THR A 22 -14.85 -13.42 1.38
CA THR A 22 -15.17 -11.98 1.53
C THR A 22 -14.93 -11.48 2.95
N GLY A 23 -15.35 -12.25 3.95
CA GLY A 23 -15.09 -11.98 5.37
C GLY A 23 -13.62 -12.08 5.74
N CYS A 24 -12.87 -13.01 5.13
CA CYS A 24 -11.43 -13.15 5.29
C CYS A 24 -10.71 -11.91 4.75
N ALA A 25 -11.00 -11.50 3.51
CA ALA A 25 -10.43 -10.31 2.89
C ALA A 25 -10.70 -9.03 3.70
N ALA A 26 -11.94 -8.84 4.17
CA ALA A 26 -12.29 -7.70 5.02
C ALA A 26 -11.54 -7.71 6.36
N THR A 27 -11.37 -8.90 6.95
CA THR A 27 -10.64 -9.05 8.22
C THR A 27 -9.15 -8.79 8.03
N GLN A 28 -8.56 -9.26 6.93
CA GLN A 28 -7.17 -8.96 6.56
C GLN A 28 -6.96 -7.46 6.29
N ASN A 29 -7.87 -6.80 5.56
CA ASN A 29 -7.81 -5.36 5.35
C ASN A 29 -7.83 -4.59 6.67
N ASN A 30 -8.74 -4.94 7.58
CA ASN A 30 -8.84 -4.27 8.88
C ASN A 30 -7.63 -4.57 9.78
N LEU A 31 -7.04 -5.75 9.67
CA LEU A 31 -5.78 -6.10 10.35
C LEU A 31 -4.63 -5.24 9.82
N GLY A 32 -4.55 -5.03 8.50
CA GLY A 32 -3.61 -4.11 7.88
C GLY A 32 -3.74 -2.68 8.42
N THR A 33 -4.96 -2.18 8.52
CA THR A 33 -5.24 -0.85 9.10
C THR A 33 -4.82 -0.76 10.57
N ALA A 34 -5.07 -1.82 11.36
CA ALA A 34 -4.68 -1.85 12.76
C ALA A 34 -3.15 -1.83 12.94
N TYR A 35 -2.41 -2.52 12.06
CA TYR A 35 -0.94 -2.48 12.03
C TYR A 35 -0.39 -1.15 11.52
N TRP A 36 -1.01 -0.54 10.50
CA TRP A 36 -0.67 0.81 10.03
C TRP A 36 -0.77 1.84 11.17
N HIS A 37 -1.88 1.83 11.92
CA HIS A 37 -2.00 2.69 13.09
C HIS A 37 -0.94 2.40 14.15
N LEU A 38 -0.58 1.13 14.37
CA LEU A 38 0.52 0.76 15.27
C LEU A 38 1.84 1.38 14.83
N ALA A 39 2.18 1.32 13.55
CA ALA A 39 3.35 1.97 12.99
C ALA A 39 3.34 3.49 13.20
N GLU A 40 2.20 4.14 12.98
CA GLU A 40 2.07 5.59 13.15
C GLU A 40 2.22 6.04 14.61
N CYS A 41 1.84 5.22 15.58
CA CYS A 41 2.07 5.51 17.00
C CYS A 41 3.52 5.30 17.45
N HIS A 42 4.33 4.58 16.67
CA HIS A 42 5.72 4.23 17.03
C HIS A 42 6.75 4.92 16.13
N LYS A 43 6.46 6.11 15.60
CA LYS A 43 7.43 6.91 14.80
C LYS A 43 8.77 7.18 15.50
N GLY A 44 8.82 7.13 16.84
CA GLY A 44 10.06 7.26 17.62
C GLY A 44 10.81 5.95 17.89
N ASP A 45 10.25 4.81 17.50
CA ASP A 45 10.85 3.48 17.64
C ASP A 45 10.86 2.77 16.28
N THR A 46 11.95 2.96 15.55
CA THR A 46 12.16 2.43 14.19
C THR A 46 11.94 0.92 14.10
N ALA A 47 12.39 0.13 15.08
CA ALA A 47 12.24 -1.31 15.03
C ALA A 47 10.77 -1.72 15.11
N THR A 48 10.05 -1.21 16.11
CA THR A 48 8.61 -1.48 16.28
C THR A 48 7.79 -0.95 15.11
N ARG A 49 8.12 0.24 14.59
CA ARG A 49 7.45 0.82 13.43
C ARG A 49 7.64 -0.05 12.19
N GLN A 50 8.87 -0.47 11.91
CA GLN A 50 9.19 -1.30 10.76
C GLN A 50 8.43 -2.63 10.80
N GLU A 51 8.44 -3.33 11.94
CA GLU A 51 7.70 -4.58 12.12
C GLU A 51 6.20 -4.38 11.88
N ALA A 52 5.64 -3.29 12.41
CA ALA A 52 4.23 -2.96 12.21
C ALA A 52 3.92 -2.66 10.73
N LEU A 53 4.78 -1.93 10.01
CA LEU A 53 4.61 -1.67 8.57
C LEU A 53 4.67 -2.95 7.74
N GLN A 54 5.62 -3.84 8.03
CA GLN A 54 5.73 -5.14 7.35
C GLN A 54 4.48 -6.00 7.60
N ALA A 55 3.97 -6.01 8.83
CA ALA A 55 2.73 -6.71 9.15
C ALA A 55 1.50 -6.09 8.47
N ALA A 56 1.45 -4.76 8.34
CA ALA A 56 0.40 -4.05 7.61
C ALA A 56 0.41 -4.45 6.12
N ILE A 57 1.59 -4.42 5.50
CA ILE A 57 1.81 -4.83 4.10
C ILE A 57 1.32 -6.26 3.89
N ALA A 58 1.77 -7.21 4.74
CA ALA A 58 1.39 -8.62 4.62
C ALA A 58 -0.12 -8.82 4.69
N ALA A 59 -0.81 -8.13 5.61
CA ALA A 59 -2.25 -8.23 5.76
C ALA A 59 -3.01 -7.60 4.58
N TYR A 60 -2.58 -6.44 4.08
CA TYR A 60 -3.18 -5.84 2.89
C TYR A 60 -2.96 -6.66 1.62
N VAL A 61 -1.76 -7.23 1.42
CA VAL A 61 -1.48 -8.14 0.31
C VAL A 61 -2.39 -9.36 0.36
N ALA A 62 -2.54 -9.98 1.52
CA ALA A 62 -3.47 -11.10 1.70
C ALA A 62 -4.91 -10.71 1.36
N ALA A 63 -5.36 -9.51 1.74
CA ALA A 63 -6.68 -9.00 1.37
C ALA A 63 -6.83 -8.82 -0.15
N THR A 64 -5.84 -8.23 -0.82
CA THR A 64 -5.87 -8.01 -2.27
C THR A 64 -5.83 -9.33 -3.05
N ASP A 65 -5.05 -10.31 -2.59
CA ASP A 65 -4.94 -11.62 -3.23
C ASP A 65 -6.26 -12.38 -3.17
N ILE A 66 -6.93 -12.37 -2.01
CA ILE A 66 -8.27 -12.96 -1.87
C ILE A 66 -9.26 -12.23 -2.77
N CYS A 67 -9.24 -10.89 -2.79
CA CYS A 67 -10.12 -10.11 -3.65
C CYS A 67 -9.90 -10.38 -5.15
N GLN A 68 -8.68 -10.68 -5.58
CA GLN A 68 -8.37 -11.01 -6.97
C GLN A 68 -8.90 -12.39 -7.38
N GLN A 69 -9.00 -13.33 -6.43
CA GLN A 69 -9.53 -14.67 -6.67
C GLN A 69 -11.07 -14.73 -6.66
N LEU A 70 -11.72 -13.70 -6.11
CA LEU A 70 -13.18 -13.62 -6.07
C LEU A 70 -13.79 -13.31 -7.45
N PRO A 71 -14.98 -13.86 -7.77
CA PRO A 71 -15.71 -13.47 -8.98
C PRO A 71 -15.94 -11.95 -9.03
N ALA A 72 -15.85 -11.36 -10.22
CA ALA A 72 -15.92 -9.90 -10.39
C ALA A 72 -17.21 -9.25 -9.84
N TYR A 73 -18.33 -9.98 -9.86
CA TYR A 73 -19.63 -9.54 -9.36
C TYR A 73 -19.79 -9.69 -7.83
N THR A 74 -18.75 -10.15 -7.11
CA THR A 74 -18.80 -10.33 -5.67
C THR A 74 -18.90 -8.98 -4.96
N THR A 75 -19.97 -8.79 -4.18
CA THR A 75 -20.10 -7.62 -3.30
C THR A 75 -19.17 -7.75 -2.10
N LEU A 76 -18.28 -6.77 -1.93
CA LEU A 76 -17.40 -6.65 -0.77
C LEU A 76 -18.01 -5.70 0.25
N SER A 77 -17.77 -5.96 1.54
CA SER A 77 -18.18 -5.05 2.62
C SER A 77 -17.26 -3.83 2.78
N PHE A 78 -16.25 -3.71 1.92
CA PHE A 78 -15.24 -2.66 1.93
C PHE A 78 -14.83 -2.32 0.50
N ASP A 79 -14.24 -1.15 0.33
CA ASP A 79 -13.67 -0.74 -0.95
C ASP A 79 -12.28 -1.35 -1.13
N ARG A 80 -12.15 -2.26 -2.10
CA ARG A 80 -10.87 -2.93 -2.41
C ARG A 80 -9.79 -1.96 -2.90
N TRP A 81 -10.18 -0.82 -3.49
CA TRP A 81 -9.23 0.16 -4.01
C TRP A 81 -8.62 1.01 -2.89
N SER A 82 -9.38 1.23 -1.82
CA SER A 82 -8.86 1.76 -0.56
C SER A 82 -7.76 0.88 0.02
N THR A 83 -7.88 -0.45 -0.08
CA THR A 83 -6.82 -1.39 0.34
C THR A 83 -5.56 -1.23 -0.50
N HIS A 84 -5.69 -1.09 -1.82
CA HIS A 84 -4.54 -0.78 -2.68
C HIS A 84 -3.90 0.55 -2.28
N ASN A 85 -4.67 1.60 -2.04
CA ASN A 85 -4.10 2.88 -1.63
C ASN A 85 -3.36 2.79 -0.29
N ASN A 86 -3.93 2.10 0.70
CA ASN A 86 -3.31 1.89 2.00
C ASN A 86 -2.03 1.04 1.90
N LEU A 87 -1.99 0.07 1.01
CA LEU A 87 -0.80 -0.72 0.72
C LEU A 87 0.29 0.16 0.07
N GLY A 88 -0.10 1.09 -0.79
CA GLY A 88 0.80 2.11 -1.34
C GLY A 88 1.45 2.96 -0.25
N LEU A 89 0.65 3.48 0.67
CA LEU A 89 1.12 4.23 1.84
C LEU A 89 2.05 3.40 2.73
N ALA A 90 1.72 2.13 2.96
CA ALA A 90 2.54 1.24 3.79
C ALA A 90 3.92 0.98 3.18
N TYR A 91 3.99 0.72 1.86
CA TYR A 91 5.26 0.60 1.15
C TYR A 91 6.05 1.92 1.14
N TYR A 92 5.38 3.05 0.90
CA TYR A 92 6.01 4.36 0.90
C TYR A 92 6.59 4.71 2.29
N ALA A 93 5.86 4.43 3.36
CA ALA A 93 6.33 4.63 4.73
C ALA A 93 7.51 3.71 5.06
N LEU A 94 7.48 2.45 4.63
CA LEU A 94 8.57 1.50 4.85
C LEU A 94 9.83 1.89 4.07
N ALA A 95 9.67 2.46 2.86
CA ALA A 95 10.78 2.99 2.08
C ALA A 95 11.49 4.18 2.77
N GLN A 96 10.80 4.90 3.64
CA GLN A 96 11.36 6.02 4.39
C GLN A 96 12.08 5.61 5.68
N GLU A 97 11.92 4.37 6.13
CA GLU A 97 12.66 3.88 7.30
C GLU A 97 14.15 3.75 6.98
N VAL A 98 14.98 4.33 7.85
CA VAL A 98 16.43 4.22 7.75
C VAL A 98 16.85 2.85 8.27
N LEU A 99 17.23 1.95 7.37
CA LEU A 99 17.81 0.66 7.75
C LEU A 99 19.12 0.91 8.52
N PRO A 100 19.36 0.23 9.65
CA PRO A 100 20.68 0.22 10.29
C PRO A 100 21.74 -0.19 9.25
N ALA A 101 22.86 0.55 9.25
CA ALA A 101 23.89 0.66 8.21
C ALA A 101 24.60 -0.63 7.71
N ALA A 102 24.08 -1.82 7.99
CA ALA A 102 24.72 -3.09 7.67
C ALA A 102 24.45 -3.63 6.25
N VAL A 103 23.70 -2.92 5.40
CA VAL A 103 23.41 -3.41 4.05
C VAL A 103 23.66 -2.31 3.00
N GLU A 104 24.83 -2.36 2.37
CA GLU A 104 25.20 -1.51 1.22
C GLU A 104 24.25 -1.70 0.00
N SER A 105 23.31 -2.65 0.05
CA SER A 105 22.24 -2.83 -0.94
C SER A 105 20.93 -2.09 -0.64
N GLY A 106 20.88 -1.26 0.41
CA GLY A 106 19.64 -0.63 0.91
C GLY A 106 18.94 0.34 -0.06
N GLN A 107 19.67 0.93 -1.03
CA GLN A 107 19.06 1.83 -2.02
C GLN A 107 18.19 1.09 -3.05
N GLY A 108 18.63 -0.09 -3.51
CA GLY A 108 17.83 -0.92 -4.43
C GLY A 108 16.50 -1.35 -3.79
N ASP A 109 16.58 -1.79 -2.54
CA ASP A 109 15.44 -2.18 -1.72
C ASP A 109 14.48 -1.00 -1.45
N LYS A 110 15.00 0.23 -1.25
CA LYS A 110 14.17 1.44 -1.13
C LYS A 110 13.46 1.79 -2.43
N CYS A 111 14.17 1.79 -3.57
CA CYS A 111 13.57 2.06 -4.87
C CYS A 111 12.48 1.04 -5.21
N ASP A 112 12.71 -0.24 -4.93
CA ASP A 112 11.72 -1.30 -5.17
C ASP A 112 10.45 -1.11 -4.34
N ARG A 113 10.57 -0.73 -3.06
CA ARG A 113 9.40 -0.37 -2.24
C ARG A 113 8.65 0.84 -2.78
N LEU A 114 9.35 1.88 -3.25
CA LEU A 114 8.71 3.04 -3.84
C LEU A 114 7.99 2.70 -5.16
N TYR A 115 8.52 1.78 -5.97
CA TYR A 115 7.81 1.28 -7.14
C TYR A 115 6.56 0.48 -6.78
N LEU A 116 6.62 -0.34 -5.73
CA LEU A 116 5.43 -1.01 -5.20
C LEU A 116 4.41 0.02 -4.69
N ALA A 117 4.85 1.07 -4.00
CA ALA A 117 3.97 2.15 -3.57
C ALA A 117 3.25 2.79 -4.76
N LEU A 118 4.01 3.19 -5.79
CA LEU A 118 3.48 3.77 -7.02
C LEU A 118 2.47 2.84 -7.71
N HIS A 119 2.81 1.56 -7.86
CA HIS A 119 1.94 0.54 -8.45
C HIS A 119 0.58 0.47 -7.73
N HIS A 120 0.60 0.46 -6.41
CA HIS A 120 -0.59 0.34 -5.59
C HIS A 120 -1.45 1.62 -5.60
N HIS A 121 -0.85 2.81 -5.61
CA HIS A 121 -1.60 4.06 -5.80
C HIS A 121 -2.24 4.15 -7.19
N LEU A 122 -1.54 3.70 -8.24
CA LEU A 122 -2.09 3.65 -9.61
C LEU A 122 -3.29 2.70 -9.72
N LYS A 123 -3.22 1.52 -9.07
CA LYS A 123 -4.37 0.60 -8.99
C LYS A 123 -5.56 1.24 -8.29
N ALA A 124 -5.33 1.97 -7.20
CA ALA A 124 -6.39 2.67 -6.48
C ALA A 124 -7.02 3.77 -7.35
N TRP A 125 -6.20 4.61 -7.98
CA TRP A 125 -6.65 5.64 -8.93
C TRP A 125 -7.50 5.06 -10.07
N GLN A 126 -7.05 3.96 -10.67
CA GLN A 126 -7.78 3.27 -11.74
C GLN A 126 -9.11 2.69 -11.25
N GLY A 127 -9.14 2.16 -10.02
CA GLY A 127 -10.35 1.60 -9.41
C GLY A 127 -11.41 2.64 -9.04
N TRP A 128 -10.99 3.88 -8.83
CA TRP A 128 -11.84 5.00 -8.40
C TRP A 128 -12.38 5.86 -9.54
N GLN A 129 -12.49 5.35 -10.79
CA GLN A 129 -12.99 6.11 -11.95
C GLN A 129 -14.31 6.87 -11.75
N GLN A 130 -15.17 6.43 -10.84
CA GLN A 130 -16.45 7.07 -10.53
C GLN A 130 -16.44 7.84 -9.19
N GLN A 131 -15.27 8.06 -8.60
CA GLN A 131 -15.06 8.69 -7.29
C GLN A 131 -13.94 9.74 -7.37
N PRO A 132 -14.22 10.95 -7.93
CA PRO A 132 -13.19 11.95 -8.23
C PRO A 132 -12.35 12.40 -7.01
N GLU A 133 -12.97 12.50 -5.84
CA GLU A 133 -12.29 12.89 -4.60
C GLU A 133 -11.20 11.87 -4.19
N LEU A 134 -11.52 10.58 -4.33
CA LEU A 134 -10.56 9.51 -4.05
C LEU A 134 -9.49 9.40 -5.15
N GLN A 135 -9.85 9.65 -6.41
CA GLN A 135 -8.84 9.76 -7.47
C GLN A 135 -7.85 10.88 -7.21
N GLN A 136 -8.33 12.07 -6.82
CA GLN A 136 -7.44 13.18 -6.52
C GLN A 136 -6.49 12.85 -5.34
N THR A 137 -7.00 12.13 -4.35
CA THR A 137 -6.21 11.62 -3.23
C THR A 137 -5.12 10.65 -3.72
N ALA A 138 -5.45 9.73 -4.62
CA ALA A 138 -4.46 8.84 -5.23
C ALA A 138 -3.41 9.61 -6.06
N VAL A 139 -3.82 10.62 -6.83
CA VAL A 139 -2.90 11.47 -7.61
C VAL A 139 -1.90 12.19 -6.70
N HIS A 140 -2.36 12.68 -5.55
CA HIS A 140 -1.47 13.30 -4.56
C HIS A 140 -0.36 12.34 -4.13
N PHE A 141 -0.70 11.10 -3.76
CA PHE A 141 0.29 10.09 -3.35
C PHE A 141 1.19 9.61 -4.50
N ILE A 142 0.67 9.55 -5.73
CA ILE A 142 1.46 9.24 -6.93
C ILE A 142 2.55 10.31 -7.11
N LEU A 143 2.19 11.60 -7.07
CA LEU A 143 3.13 12.71 -7.22
C LEU A 143 4.19 12.71 -6.11
N GLU A 144 3.77 12.49 -4.87
CA GLU A 144 4.69 12.40 -3.74
C GLU A 144 5.70 11.26 -3.96
N THR A 145 5.21 10.06 -4.30
CA THR A 145 6.05 8.89 -4.56
C THR A 145 7.01 9.12 -5.73
N MET A 146 6.57 9.78 -6.80
CA MET A 146 7.41 10.06 -7.97
C MET A 146 8.54 11.05 -7.66
N ARG A 147 8.27 12.08 -6.84
CA ARG A 147 9.32 13.01 -6.37
C ARG A 147 10.35 12.27 -5.53
N THR A 148 9.90 11.44 -4.59
CA THR A 148 10.81 10.62 -3.77
C THR A 148 11.61 9.62 -4.59
N LEU A 149 11.02 9.05 -5.65
CA LEU A 149 11.73 8.17 -6.60
C LEU A 149 12.83 8.92 -7.35
N TYR A 150 12.59 10.17 -7.76
CA TYR A 150 13.64 11.00 -8.35
C TYR A 150 14.75 11.28 -7.34
N ASP A 151 14.40 11.71 -6.13
CA ASP A 151 15.37 12.04 -5.07
C ASP A 151 16.20 10.81 -4.64
N THR A 152 15.60 9.63 -4.64
CA THR A 152 16.23 8.39 -4.16
C THR A 152 16.95 7.62 -5.27
N CYS A 153 16.38 7.56 -6.47
CA CYS A 153 16.79 6.65 -7.54
C CYS A 153 17.27 7.41 -8.81
N GLY A 154 17.29 8.74 -8.75
CA GLY A 154 17.73 9.62 -9.83
C GLY A 154 16.84 9.57 -11.07
N ILE A 155 17.40 10.03 -12.20
CA ILE A 155 16.68 10.14 -13.47
C ILE A 155 16.22 8.79 -14.02
N ASN A 156 17.00 7.72 -13.81
CA ASN A 156 16.60 6.36 -14.18
C ASN A 156 15.38 5.90 -13.37
N GLY A 157 15.38 6.27 -12.08
CA GLY A 157 14.27 6.13 -11.16
C GLY A 157 12.97 6.71 -11.72
N GLN A 158 13.04 7.99 -12.07
CA GLN A 158 11.94 8.78 -12.59
C GLN A 158 11.45 8.28 -13.96
N ASN A 159 12.35 7.93 -14.88
CA ASN A 159 11.96 7.40 -16.20
C ASN A 159 11.16 6.10 -16.09
N ARG A 160 11.59 5.17 -15.22
CA ARG A 160 10.84 3.94 -14.94
C ARG A 160 9.52 4.20 -14.19
N ALA A 161 9.44 5.25 -13.38
CA ALA A 161 8.19 5.65 -12.75
C ALA A 161 7.20 6.18 -13.80
N LEU A 162 7.66 7.09 -14.67
CA LEU A 162 6.88 7.68 -15.76
C LEU A 162 6.34 6.62 -16.74
N SER A 163 7.13 5.58 -17.05
CA SER A 163 6.68 4.50 -17.92
C SER A 163 5.54 3.66 -17.34
N GLN A 164 5.24 3.79 -16.04
CA GLN A 164 4.12 3.10 -15.37
C GLN A 164 2.87 3.98 -15.30
N ILE A 165 2.96 5.28 -15.59
CA ILE A 165 1.83 6.20 -15.51
C ILE A 165 0.89 5.99 -16.71
N PRO A 166 -0.42 5.77 -16.48
CA PRO A 166 -1.41 5.66 -17.54
C PRO A 166 -1.45 6.92 -18.42
N PRO A 167 -1.65 6.79 -19.75
CA PRO A 167 -1.65 7.93 -20.67
C PRO A 167 -2.63 9.05 -20.29
N GLU A 168 -3.76 8.69 -19.70
CA GLU A 168 -4.81 9.62 -19.29
C GLU A 168 -4.38 10.49 -18.10
N LEU A 169 -3.46 9.99 -17.27
CA LEU A 169 -2.97 10.66 -16.08
C LEU A 169 -1.67 11.45 -16.35
N LEU A 170 -0.96 11.15 -17.44
CA LEU A 170 0.32 11.79 -17.80
C LEU A 170 0.25 13.33 -17.85
N PRO A 171 -0.74 13.99 -18.49
CA PRO A 171 -0.76 15.45 -18.57
C PRO A 171 -0.86 16.12 -17.20
N GLU A 172 -1.69 15.56 -16.31
CA GLU A 172 -1.83 16.08 -14.95
C GLU A 172 -0.54 15.91 -14.15
N ILE A 173 0.08 14.73 -14.25
CA ILE A 173 1.32 14.40 -13.52
C ILE A 173 2.48 15.28 -13.98
N LEU A 174 2.68 15.43 -15.29
CA LEU A 174 3.77 16.24 -15.86
C LEU A 174 3.61 17.73 -15.56
N SER A 175 2.38 18.23 -15.38
CA SER A 175 2.16 19.62 -14.98
C SER A 175 2.54 19.93 -13.53
N LYS A 176 2.76 18.89 -12.70
CA LYS A 176 2.94 18.99 -11.24
C LYS A 176 4.27 18.39 -10.74
N LEU A 177 5.04 17.74 -11.60
CA LEU A 177 6.39 17.22 -11.33
C LEU A 177 7.43 18.33 -11.40
#